data_AF-A0A940V518-F1
#
_entry.id   AF-A0A940V518-F1
#
_cell.length_a   1.000
_cell.length_b   1.000
_cell.length_c   1.000
_cell.angle_alpha   90.00
_cell.angle_beta   90.00
_cell.angle_gamma   90.00
#
_symmetry.space_group_name_H-M   'P 1'
#
loop_
_entity.id
_entity.type
_entity.pdbx_description
1 polymer ?
#
loop_
_entity_poly.entity_id
_entity_poly.type
_entity_poly.pdbx_seq_one_letter_code
_entity_poly.pdbx_strand_id
1 'polypeptide(L)'
;MFSWLNFLTYAVITAVTPGPNNIMSMSNAGRLGFKKSIPFNLGIWGGFSIVMLLCTLFVSLLSSIIPKVELPMLLIGAAYMIYLAWKTFISTSEIAENNSKNGFLSGLVLQFINPKIYIYCIISMEAYI
;
A
#
# COMPACT_ATOMS: atom_id res chain seq x y z
N MET A 1 -21.57 -14.80 -8.74
CA MET A 1 -20.80 -14.47 -9.96
C MET A 1 -19.94 -13.28 -9.63
N PHE A 2 -18.61 -13.38 -9.74
CA PHE A 2 -17.70 -12.27 -9.41
C PHE A 2 -18.06 -11.03 -10.24
N SER A 3 -18.41 -9.92 -9.59
CA SER A 3 -18.81 -8.68 -10.26
C SER A 3 -17.58 -7.93 -10.76
N TRP A 4 -16.99 -8.42 -11.85
CA TRP A 4 -15.81 -7.85 -12.52
C TRP A 4 -15.90 -6.34 -12.74
N LEU A 5 -17.08 -5.84 -13.12
CA LEU A 5 -17.29 -4.42 -13.37
C LEU A 5 -17.11 -3.57 -12.11
N ASN A 6 -17.62 -4.03 -10.97
CA ASN A 6 -17.52 -3.31 -9.70
C ASN A 6 -16.07 -3.31 -9.19
N PHE A 7 -15.39 -4.47 -9.30
CA PHE A 7 -13.99 -4.59 -8.93
C PHE A 7 -13.08 -3.69 -9.78
N LEU A 8 -13.26 -3.70 -11.11
CA LEU A 8 -12.47 -2.85 -12.02
C LEU A 8 -12.70 -1.37 -11.75
N THR A 9 -13.95 -0.96 -11.49
CA THR A 9 -14.28 0.43 -11.17
C THR A 9 -13.61 0.86 -9.86
N TYR A 10 -13.68 0.03 -8.82
CA TYR A 10 -12.99 0.27 -7.55
C TYR A 10 -11.46 0.35 -7.70
N ALA A 11 -10.87 -0.56 -8.49
CA ALA A 11 -9.45 -0.58 -8.76
C ALA A 11 -8.98 0.70 -9.47
N VAL A 12 -9.72 1.17 -10.47
CA VAL A 12 -9.41 2.42 -11.20
C VAL A 12 -9.49 3.64 -10.27
N ILE A 13 -10.58 3.78 -9.51
CA ILE A 13 -10.76 4.91 -8.57
C ILE A 13 -9.62 4.94 -7.54
N THR A 14 -9.30 3.77 -6.99
CA THR A 14 -8.24 3.66 -5.99
C THR A 14 -6.86 3.92 -6.60
N ALA A 15 -6.60 3.49 -7.83
CA ALA A 15 -5.33 3.76 -8.52
C ALA A 15 -5.11 5.25 -8.80
N VAL A 16 -6.16 5.99 -9.16
CA VAL A 16 -6.09 7.43 -9.46
C VAL A 16 -5.92 8.29 -8.20
N THR A 17 -6.40 7.82 -7.04
CA THR A 17 -6.34 8.60 -5.80
C THR A 17 -4.89 8.96 -5.43
N PRO A 18 -4.56 10.25 -5.20
CA PRO A 18 -3.20 10.65 -4.87
C PRO A 18 -2.77 10.00 -3.55
N GLY A 19 -1.62 9.33 -3.59
CA GLY A 19 -1.03 8.68 -2.41
C GLY A 19 0.48 8.75 -2.46
N PRO A 20 1.18 8.33 -1.40
CA PRO A 20 2.63 8.44 -1.30
C PRO A 20 3.36 7.83 -2.50
N ASN A 21 2.92 6.65 -2.97
CA ASN A 21 3.46 5.98 -4.15
C ASN A 21 3.31 6.81 -5.43
N ASN A 22 2.11 7.37 -5.68
CA ASN A 22 1.85 8.15 -6.90
C ASN A 22 2.62 9.48 -6.87
N ILE A 23 2.67 10.15 -5.71
CA ILE A 23 3.38 11.43 -5.55
C ILE A 23 4.90 11.22 -5.71
N MET A 24 5.45 10.17 -5.11
CA MET A 24 6.87 9.89 -5.19
C MET A 24 7.29 9.36 -6.56
N SER A 25 6.42 8.59 -7.23
CA SER A 25 6.63 8.18 -8.64
C SER A 25 6.60 9.40 -9.58
N MET A 26 5.67 10.35 -9.37
CA MET A 26 5.58 11.59 -10.13
C MET A 26 6.81 12.50 -9.91
N SER A 27 7.26 12.65 -8.66
CA SER A 27 8.47 13.40 -8.31
C SER A 27 9.73 12.78 -8.95
N ASN A 28 9.85 11.46 -8.90
CA ASN A 28 10.97 10.73 -9.54
C ASN A 28 10.93 10.83 -11.07
N ALA A 29 9.75 10.73 -11.69
CA ALA A 29 9.60 10.88 -13.13
C ALA A 29 9.93 12.29 -13.61
N GLY A 30 9.51 13.32 -12.86
CA GLY A 30 9.83 14.72 -13.14
C GLY A 30 11.31 15.06 -12.97
N ARG A 31 12.01 14.45 -11.99
CA ARG A 31 13.43 14.74 -11.71
C ARG A 31 14.42 13.91 -12.53
N LEU A 32 14.13 12.64 -12.78
CA LEU A 32 15.08 11.67 -13.34
C LEU A 32 14.71 11.20 -14.75
N GLY A 33 13.53 11.59 -15.24
CA GLY A 33 12.94 11.12 -16.47
C GLY A 33 12.24 9.76 -16.31
N PHE A 34 11.37 9.46 -17.28
CA PHE A 34 10.53 8.26 -17.29
C PHE A 34 11.35 6.95 -17.18
N LYS A 35 12.46 6.84 -17.91
CA LYS A 35 13.30 5.63 -17.95
C LYS A 35 13.92 5.26 -16.60
N LYS A 36 14.35 6.25 -15.80
CA LYS A 36 14.98 5.99 -14.49
C LYS A 36 13.95 5.73 -13.38
N SER A 37 12.66 5.97 -13.66
CA SER A 37 11.56 5.72 -12.72
C SER A 37 10.98 4.30 -12.83
N ILE A 38 11.29 3.57 -13.91
CA ILE A 38 10.88 2.18 -14.13
C ILE A 38 11.30 1.25 -12.98
N PRO A 39 12.58 1.20 -12.54
CA PRO A 39 12.98 0.28 -11.46
C PRO A 39 12.27 0.57 -10.13
N PHE A 40 11.92 1.83 -9.87
CA PHE A 40 11.13 2.22 -8.69
C PHE A 40 9.69 1.69 -8.77
N ASN A 41 9.03 1.85 -9.92
CA ASN A 41 7.68 1.32 -10.14
C ASN A 41 7.63 -0.22 -10.12
N LEU A 42 8.67 -0.89 -10.63
CA LEU A 42 8.84 -2.34 -10.48
C LEU A 42 9.00 -2.74 -9.01
N GLY A 43 9.70 -1.93 -8.22
CA GLY A 43 9.79 -2.10 -6.77
C GLY A 43 8.44 -2.03 -6.07
N ILE A 44 7.62 -1.05 -6.44
CA ILE A 44 6.24 -0.91 -5.95
C ILE A 44 5.42 -2.15 -6.31
N TRP A 45 5.49 -2.60 -7.56
CA TRP A 45 4.81 -3.81 -8.02
C TRP A 45 5.24 -5.06 -7.24
N GLY A 46 6.54 -5.27 -7.08
CA GLY A 46 7.07 -6.39 -6.31
C GLY A 46 6.64 -6.35 -4.84
N GLY A 47 6.73 -5.17 -4.20
CA GLY A 47 6.24 -4.97 -2.84
C GLY A 47 4.74 -5.24 -2.72
N PHE A 48 3.95 -4.83 -3.72
CA PHE A 48 2.51 -5.01 -3.71
C PHE A 48 2.15 -6.49 -3.77
N SER A 49 2.77 -7.25 -4.68
CA SER A 49 2.57 -8.69 -4.77
C SER A 49 2.95 -9.41 -3.47
N ILE A 50 4.07 -9.01 -2.82
CA ILE A 50 4.51 -9.60 -1.55
C ILE A 50 3.50 -9.31 -0.43
N VAL A 51 3.04 -8.06 -0.30
CA VAL A 51 2.05 -7.67 0.71
C VAL A 51 0.73 -8.40 0.50
N MET A 52 0.25 -8.49 -0.74
CA MET A 52 -0.98 -9.23 -1.07
C MET A 52 -0.85 -10.72 -0.71
N LEU A 53 0.28 -11.36 -1.06
CA LEU A 53 0.53 -12.77 -0.71
C LEU A 53 0.59 -12.98 0.81
N LEU A 54 1.28 -12.11 1.53
CA LEU A 54 1.35 -12.14 3.00
C LEU A 54 -0.03 -11.99 3.63
N CYS A 55 -0.84 -11.03 3.16
CA CYS A 55 -2.21 -10.85 3.64
C CYS A 55 -3.06 -12.09 3.38
N THR A 56 -3.05 -12.65 2.17
CA THR A 56 -3.82 -13.87 1.85
C THR A 56 -3.39 -15.05 2.73
N LEU A 57 -2.09 -15.28 2.86
CA LEU A 57 -1.55 -16.37 3.69
C LEU A 57 -1.92 -16.18 5.16
N PHE A 58 -1.81 -14.96 5.66
CA PHE A 58 -2.15 -14.63 7.04
C PHE A 58 -3.64 -14.84 7.32
N VAL A 59 -4.52 -14.34 6.46
CA VAL A 59 -5.98 -14.55 6.56
C VAL A 59 -6.34 -16.03 6.47
N SER A 60 -5.71 -16.78 5.54
CA SER A 60 -5.96 -18.21 5.37
C SER A 60 -5.50 -19.04 6.58
N LEU A 61 -4.34 -18.73 7.17
CA LEU A 61 -3.83 -19.38 8.38
C LEU A 61 -4.69 -19.06 9.61
N LEU A 62 -5.12 -17.80 9.74
CA LEU A 62 -5.91 -17.34 10.89
C LEU A 62 -7.40 -17.71 10.78
N SER A 63 -7.84 -18.23 9.62
CA SER A 63 -9.22 -18.63 9.34
C SER A 63 -9.81 -19.61 10.37
N SER A 64 -8.97 -20.46 10.96
CA SER A 64 -9.38 -21.45 11.97
C SER A 64 -9.61 -20.87 13.39
N ILE A 65 -9.18 -19.63 13.66
CA ILE A 65 -9.21 -18.97 14.99
C ILE A 65 -10.10 -17.70 14.97
N ILE A 66 -10.76 -17.44 13.83
CA ILE A 66 -11.49 -16.20 13.48
C ILE A 66 -12.29 -15.57 14.62
N PRO A 67 -13.21 -16.25 15.33
CA PRO A 67 -14.18 -15.53 16.15
C PRO A 67 -13.61 -14.90 17.43
N LYS A 68 -12.35 -15.19 17.82
CA LYS A 68 -11.75 -14.66 19.06
C LYS A 68 -10.66 -13.60 18.84
N VAL A 69 -10.06 -13.55 17.65
CA VAL A 69 -8.85 -12.73 17.40
C VAL A 69 -9.15 -11.52 16.52
N GLU A 70 -10.27 -11.52 15.80
CA GLU A 70 -10.68 -10.45 14.89
C GLU A 70 -10.73 -9.06 15.59
N LEU A 71 -11.44 -8.98 16.72
CA LEU A 71 -11.70 -7.74 17.44
C LEU A 71 -10.42 -7.07 18.01
N PRO A 72 -9.53 -7.77 18.74
CA PRO A 72 -8.29 -7.16 19.23
C PRO A 72 -7.33 -6.78 18.09
N MET A 73 -7.30 -7.56 17.01
CA MET A 73 -6.42 -7.26 15.87
C MET A 73 -6.90 -6.02 15.10
N LEU A 74 -8.22 -5.84 14.96
CA LEU A 74 -8.83 -4.66 14.36
C LEU A 74 -8.57 -3.40 15.20
N LEU A 75 -8.66 -3.50 16.53
CA LEU A 75 -8.33 -2.41 17.45
C LEU A 75 -6.86 -2.00 17.38
N ILE A 76 -5.94 -2.97 17.40
CA ILE A 76 -4.49 -2.72 17.28
C ILE A 76 -4.17 -2.11 15.91
N GLY A 77 -4.75 -2.64 14.84
CA GLY A 77 -4.60 -2.12 13.49
C GLY A 77 -5.11 -0.69 13.35
N ALA A 78 -6.30 -0.39 13.88
CA ALA A 78 -6.88 0.94 13.87
C ALA A 78 -6.02 1.95 14.67
N ALA A 79 -5.56 1.57 15.87
CA ALA A 79 -4.67 2.41 16.67
C ALA A 79 -3.34 2.69 15.96
N TYR A 80 -2.75 1.67 15.32
CA TYR A 80 -1.54 1.83 14.52
C TYR A 80 -1.76 2.75 13.31
N MET A 81 -2.91 2.65 12.63
CA MET A 81 -3.27 3.51 11.50
C MET A 81 -3.44 4.97 11.94
N ILE A 82 -4.10 5.21 13.08
CA ILE A 82 -4.21 6.55 13.67
C ILE A 82 -2.83 7.10 14.03
N TYR A 83 -1.96 6.28 14.63
CA TYR A 83 -0.58 6.66 14.92
C TYR A 83 0.19 7.03 13.65
N LEU A 84 0.07 6.24 12.59
CA LEU A 84 0.75 6.48 11.31
C LEU A 84 0.21 7.74 10.62
N ALA A 85 -1.10 7.96 10.66
CA ALA A 85 -1.75 9.18 10.16
C ALA A 85 -1.29 10.42 10.95
N TRP A 86 -1.26 10.34 12.28
CA TRP A 86 -0.78 11.42 13.16
C TRP A 86 0.69 11.75 12.90
N LYS A 87 1.53 10.73 12.74
CA LYS A 87 2.95 10.89 12.40
C LYS A 87 3.13 11.54 11.02
N THR A 88 2.31 11.16 10.05
CA THR A 88 2.33 11.75 8.69
C THR A 88 1.83 13.20 8.70
N PHE A 89 0.86 13.52 9.54
CA PHE A 89 0.32 14.88 9.69
C PHE A 89 1.30 15.82 10.41
N ILE A 90 2.00 15.32 11.42
CA ILE A 90 3.00 16.10 12.18
C ILE A 90 4.34 16.19 11.46
N SER A 91 4.69 15.24 10.59
CA SER A 91 5.87 15.38 9.76
C SER A 91 5.69 16.53 8.78
N THR A 92 6.12 17.74 9.20
CA THR A 92 6.51 18.80 8.29
C THR A 92 7.54 18.19 7.37
N SER A 93 7.16 18.01 6.10
CA SER A 93 8.07 17.58 5.06
C SER A 93 9.10 18.68 4.83
N GLU A 94 10.15 18.73 5.66
CA GLU A 94 11.45 18.79 5.03
C GLU A 94 11.52 17.51 4.21
N ILE A 95 11.32 17.65 2.89
CA ILE A 95 11.79 16.68 1.93
C ILE A 95 13.31 16.74 2.09
N ALA A 96 13.84 16.12 3.15
CA ALA A 96 15.25 16.09 3.43
C ALA A 96 15.88 15.51 2.17
N GLU A 97 16.70 16.34 1.55
CA GLU A 97 17.41 16.17 0.29
C GLU A 97 18.44 15.03 0.36
N ASN A 98 18.12 13.93 1.01
CA ASN A 98 18.99 12.78 1.10
C ASN A 98 18.86 11.95 -0.17
N ASN A 99 19.73 12.33 -1.13
CA ASN A 99 20.44 11.46 -2.04
C ASN A 99 19.76 10.11 -2.29
N SER A 100 19.04 10.05 -3.42
CA SER A 100 19.07 8.92 -4.34
C SER A 100 19.02 7.53 -3.70
N LYS A 101 17.85 7.11 -3.23
CA LYS A 101 17.49 5.68 -3.25
C LYS A 101 16.42 5.44 -4.30
N ASN A 102 16.74 5.80 -5.55
CA ASN A 102 15.90 5.56 -6.74
C ASN A 102 15.99 4.11 -7.21
N GLY A 103 15.87 3.18 -6.28
CA GLY A 103 16.03 1.76 -6.52
C GLY A 103 14.73 0.99 -6.30
N PHE A 104 14.68 -0.20 -6.89
CA PHE A 104 13.66 -1.22 -6.64
C PHE A 104 13.36 -1.39 -5.14
N LEU A 105 14.40 -1.43 -4.31
CA LEU A 105 14.28 -1.59 -2.86
C LEU A 105 13.50 -0.46 -2.18
N SER A 106 13.65 0.77 -2.66
CA SER A 106 12.93 1.91 -2.07
C SER A 106 11.46 1.89 -2.45
N GLY A 107 11.13 1.50 -3.69
CA GLY A 107 9.74 1.28 -4.11
C GLY A 107 9.09 0.12 -3.34
N LEU A 108 9.86 -0.94 -3.07
CA LEU A 108 9.41 -2.11 -2.30
C LEU A 108 9.13 -1.75 -0.84
N VAL A 109 10.07 -1.08 -0.15
CA VAL A 109 9.90 -0.72 1.27
C VAL A 109 8.78 0.30 1.46
N LEU A 110 8.65 1.26 0.55
CA LEU A 110 7.55 2.23 0.53
C LEU A 110 6.19 1.52 0.54
N GLN A 111 6.12 0.33 -0.08
CA GLN A 111 4.90 -0.44 -0.14
C GLN A 111 4.44 -1.00 1.21
N PHE A 112 5.38 -1.34 2.09
CA PHE A 112 5.07 -1.78 3.46
C PHE A 112 4.66 -0.61 4.37
N ILE A 113 5.12 0.61 4.06
CA ILE A 113 4.76 1.81 4.81
C ILE A 113 3.41 2.37 4.35
N ASN A 114 2.99 2.09 3.12
CA ASN A 114 1.80 2.67 2.53
C ASN A 114 0.50 2.01 3.03
N PRO A 115 -0.26 2.65 3.95
CA PRO A 115 -1.49 2.09 4.50
C PRO A 115 -2.58 1.85 3.44
N LYS A 116 -2.52 2.60 2.33
CA LYS A 116 -3.49 2.51 1.22
C LYS A 116 -3.59 1.11 0.65
N ILE A 117 -2.49 0.36 0.62
CA ILE A 117 -2.48 -0.97 -0.01
C ILE A 117 -3.02 -2.06 0.88
N TYR A 118 -2.89 -1.91 2.20
CA TYR A 118 -3.58 -2.80 3.14
C TYR A 118 -5.09 -2.61 3.06
N ILE A 119 -5.58 -1.36 3.00
CA ILE A 119 -7.01 -1.07 2.80
C ILE A 119 -7.48 -1.64 1.46
N TYR A 120 -6.70 -1.43 0.38
CA TYR A 120 -7.02 -2.00 -0.92
C TYR A 120 -7.16 -3.52 -0.86
N CYS A 121 -6.22 -4.21 -0.21
CA CYS A 121 -6.23 -5.66 -0.05
C CYS A 121 -7.48 -6.14 0.70
N ILE A 122 -7.79 -5.54 1.86
CA ILE A 122 -8.92 -5.95 2.71
C ILE A 122 -10.24 -5.77 1.97
N ILE A 123 -10.49 -4.57 1.42
CA ILE A 123 -11.71 -4.29 0.67
C ILE A 123 -11.81 -5.18 -0.57
N SER A 124 -10.68 -5.42 -1.26
CA SER A 124 -10.66 -6.32 -2.41
C SER A 124 -11.04 -7.75 -2.05
N MET A 125 -10.61 -8.23 -0.88
CA MET A 125 -10.89 -9.58 -0.41
C MET A 125 -12.30 -9.72 0.18
N GLU A 126 -12.80 -8.74 0.93
CA GLU A 126 -14.13 -8.85 1.56
C GLU A 126 -15.28 -8.49 0.61
N ALA A 127 -15.10 -7.48 -0.24
CA ALA A 127 -16.20 -6.95 -1.04
C ALA A 127 -16.36 -7.65 -2.39
N TYR A 128 -15.32 -8.34 -2.87
CA TYR A 128 -15.31 -8.90 -4.22
C TYR A 128 -14.97 -10.39 -4.29
N ILE A 129 -14.17 -10.94 -3.37
CA ILE A 129 -13.78 -12.37 -3.33
C ILE A 129 -14.66 -13.09 -2.31
#